data_AF-A0A7C4U7K1-F1
#
_entry.id   AF-A0A7C4U7K1-F1
#
_cell.length_a   1.000
_cell.length_b   1.000
_cell.length_c   1.000
_cell.angle_alpha   90.00
_cell.angle_beta   90.00
_cell.angle_gamma   90.00
#
_symmetry.space_group_name_H-M   'P 1'
#
loop_
_entity.id
_entity.type
_entity.pdbx_description
1 polymer ?
#
loop_
_entity_poly.entity_id
_entity_poly.type
_entity_poly.pdbx_seq_one_letter_code
_entity_poly.pdbx_strand_id
1 'polypeptide(L)'
;MKNFIKFVFLITIILFPFISGCKKDTEPPEVEIVSPQNNANVYGVVEIEADVSDNVGVSDVKFYIDDVKVFTDNKEPYKYSWNTDILTDSSYHTIFVIATDVNNNEGYSDTISVRIVRPDQGILKWTFTMGDVVRSSPAIGSDGTIYVGSDDYKLYAIYGSGTLANTPWPMFHHDLKHTGRVGGGFRR
;
A
#
# COMPACT_ATOMS: atom_id res chain seq x y z
N MET A 1 -38.27 -62.02 -32.78
CA MET A 1 -37.68 -60.97 -31.91
C MET A 1 -36.49 -61.61 -31.20
N LYS A 2 -35.21 -61.25 -31.31
CA LYS A 2 -34.45 -60.21 -32.00
C LYS A 2 -33.10 -60.85 -32.39
N ASN A 3 -32.64 -60.63 -33.62
CA ASN A 3 -31.27 -60.89 -34.07
C ASN A 3 -30.32 -59.87 -33.44
N PHE A 4 -29.07 -60.22 -33.12
CA PHE A 4 -27.94 -59.29 -33.30
C PHE A 4 -26.61 -60.06 -33.45
N ILE A 5 -26.01 -59.83 -34.60
CA ILE A 5 -24.68 -60.24 -35.07
C ILE A 5 -23.63 -59.41 -34.32
N LYS A 6 -22.56 -60.01 -33.80
CA LYS A 6 -21.37 -59.28 -33.31
C LYS A 6 -20.25 -59.37 -34.34
N PHE A 7 -19.93 -58.22 -34.93
CA PHE A 7 -18.77 -57.99 -35.79
C PHE A 7 -17.49 -57.89 -34.96
N VAL A 8 -16.43 -58.56 -35.40
CA VAL A 8 -15.05 -58.40 -34.92
C VAL A 8 -14.43 -57.19 -35.65
N PHE A 9 -13.88 -56.23 -34.91
CA PHE A 9 -13.03 -55.17 -35.46
C PHE A 9 -11.61 -55.34 -34.93
N LEU A 10 -10.70 -55.69 -35.83
CA LEU A 10 -9.25 -55.70 -35.60
C LEU A 10 -8.76 -54.25 -35.75
N ILE A 11 -8.33 -53.61 -34.67
CA ILE A 11 -7.71 -52.27 -34.70
C ILE A 11 -6.20 -52.46 -34.81
N THR A 12 -5.65 -52.10 -35.97
CA THR A 12 -4.22 -51.96 -36.21
C THR A 12 -3.74 -50.65 -35.57
N ILE A 13 -2.96 -50.75 -34.49
CA ILE A 13 -2.30 -49.60 -33.86
C ILE A 13 -1.14 -49.16 -34.75
N ILE A 14 -1.29 -48.02 -35.43
CA ILE A 14 -0.19 -47.33 -36.12
C ILE A 14 0.62 -46.59 -35.06
N LEU A 15 1.82 -47.10 -34.77
CA LEU A 15 2.81 -46.50 -33.87
C LEU A 15 3.46 -45.30 -34.57
N PHE A 16 2.97 -44.09 -34.31
CA PHE A 16 3.69 -42.87 -34.68
C PHE A 16 4.89 -42.67 -33.74
N PRO A 17 6.11 -42.39 -34.23
CA PRO A 17 7.22 -42.05 -33.38
C PRO A 17 6.98 -40.68 -32.73
N PHE A 18 6.95 -40.63 -31.40
CA PHE A 18 6.99 -39.37 -30.66
C PHE A 18 8.35 -38.71 -30.89
N ILE A 19 8.35 -37.58 -31.59
CA ILE A 19 9.51 -36.69 -31.65
C ILE A 19 9.55 -35.96 -30.31
N SER A 20 10.47 -36.34 -29.42
CA SER A 20 10.85 -35.51 -28.27
C SER A 20 11.59 -34.28 -28.80
N GLY A 21 10.97 -33.11 -28.72
CA GLY A 21 11.56 -31.86 -29.20
C GLY A 21 11.01 -30.66 -28.44
N CYS A 22 11.78 -30.24 -27.43
CA CYS A 22 11.57 -29.12 -26.50
C CYS A 22 10.34 -29.24 -25.58
N LYS A 23 10.57 -29.56 -24.29
CA LYS A 23 9.53 -29.41 -23.27
C LYS A 23 9.31 -27.90 -23.11
N LYS A 24 8.21 -27.38 -23.67
CA LYS A 24 7.77 -26.01 -23.43
C LYS A 24 7.56 -25.86 -21.92
N ASP A 25 8.02 -24.74 -21.37
CA ASP A 25 7.74 -24.41 -19.98
C ASP A 25 6.23 -24.32 -19.74
N THR A 26 5.83 -24.72 -18.54
CA THR A 26 4.46 -24.77 -18.05
C THR A 26 4.32 -24.24 -16.63
N GLU A 27 5.42 -23.88 -15.97
CA GLU A 27 5.40 -23.28 -14.64
C GLU A 27 5.05 -21.80 -14.77
N PRO A 28 4.06 -21.27 -14.02
CA PRO A 28 3.77 -19.85 -14.01
C PRO A 28 4.71 -19.09 -13.07
N PRO A 29 4.94 -17.78 -13.29
CA PRO A 29 5.70 -16.94 -12.37
C PRO A 29 5.09 -16.90 -10.96
N GLU A 30 5.93 -16.80 -9.94
CA GLU A 30 5.55 -16.43 -8.57
C GLU A 30 5.56 -14.89 -8.44
N VAL A 31 4.53 -14.32 -7.80
CA VAL A 31 4.31 -12.87 -7.74
C VAL A 31 3.94 -12.46 -6.32
N GLU A 32 4.69 -11.53 -5.73
CA GLU A 32 4.40 -10.93 -4.43
C GLU A 32 4.45 -9.39 -4.52
N ILE A 33 3.48 -8.70 -3.92
CA ILE A 33 3.54 -7.24 -3.78
C ILE A 33 4.32 -6.91 -2.51
N VAL A 34 5.49 -6.29 -2.67
CA VAL A 34 6.36 -5.91 -1.53
C VAL A 34 6.02 -4.52 -0.99
N SER A 35 5.47 -3.65 -1.84
CA SER A 35 4.97 -2.34 -1.44
C SER A 35 3.80 -1.91 -2.33
N PRO A 36 2.76 -1.24 -1.79
CA PRO A 36 2.50 -1.05 -0.37
C PRO A 36 2.09 -2.36 0.33
N GLN A 37 2.16 -2.41 1.66
CA GLN A 37 1.68 -3.55 2.45
C GLN A 37 0.15 -3.58 2.52
N ASN A 38 -0.44 -4.76 2.73
CA ASN A 38 -1.88 -4.88 2.88
C ASN A 38 -2.40 -4.06 4.07
N ASN A 39 -3.50 -3.34 3.86
CA ASN A 39 -4.13 -2.37 4.75
C ASN A 39 -3.30 -1.11 5.04
N ALA A 40 -2.29 -0.80 4.22
CA ALA A 40 -1.53 0.44 4.38
C ALA A 40 -2.40 1.69 4.17
N ASN A 41 -2.11 2.72 4.95
CA ASN A 41 -2.58 4.07 4.69
C ASN A 41 -1.61 4.75 3.72
N VAL A 42 -2.11 5.25 2.60
CA VAL A 42 -1.27 5.86 1.55
C VAL A 42 -1.80 7.22 1.11
N TYR A 43 -0.90 8.08 0.66
CA TYR A 43 -1.21 9.40 0.07
C TYR A 43 -0.04 9.92 -0.76
N GLY A 44 -0.32 10.79 -1.72
CA GLY A 44 0.66 11.35 -2.65
C GLY A 44 1.04 10.37 -3.77
N VAL A 45 2.31 10.35 -4.15
CA VAL A 45 2.85 9.39 -5.10
C VAL A 45 3.29 8.12 -4.34
N VAL A 46 2.61 7.01 -4.61
CA VAL A 46 2.82 5.70 -4.00
C VAL A 46 3.55 4.81 -5.00
N GLU A 47 4.69 4.24 -4.63
CA GLU A 47 5.37 3.24 -5.47
C GLU A 47 4.83 1.85 -5.12
N ILE A 48 4.19 1.23 -6.11
CA ILE A 48 3.76 -0.17 -6.08
C ILE A 48 4.91 -0.99 -6.64
N GLU A 49 5.48 -1.87 -5.82
CA GLU A 49 6.64 -2.70 -6.15
C GLU A 49 6.25 -4.17 -5.99
N ALA A 50 6.63 -4.99 -6.97
CA ALA A 50 6.38 -6.41 -6.96
C ALA A 50 7.69 -7.20 -7.11
N ASP A 51 7.86 -8.21 -6.27
CA ASP A 51 8.87 -9.24 -6.44
C ASP A 51 8.27 -10.35 -7.33
N VAL A 52 8.96 -10.68 -8.41
CA VAL A 52 8.48 -11.62 -9.41
C VAL A 52 9.61 -12.53 -9.82
N SER A 53 9.40 -13.84 -9.69
CA SER A 53 10.39 -14.84 -10.09
C SER A 53 9.75 -15.95 -10.91
N ASP A 54 10.55 -16.53 -11.80
CA ASP A 54 10.15 -17.63 -12.67
C ASP A 54 11.38 -18.48 -13.00
N ASN A 55 11.19 -19.76 -13.35
CA ASN A 55 12.27 -20.70 -13.61
C ASN A 55 12.94 -20.50 -14.99
N VAL A 56 12.27 -19.86 -15.96
CA VAL A 56 12.77 -19.60 -17.32
C VAL A 56 12.88 -18.10 -17.60
N GLY A 57 11.94 -17.31 -17.10
CA GLY A 57 12.03 -15.85 -17.11
C GLY A 57 10.69 -15.16 -17.35
N VAL A 58 10.62 -13.93 -16.86
CA VAL A 58 9.41 -13.09 -16.89
C VAL A 58 9.42 -12.20 -18.15
N SER A 59 8.32 -12.23 -18.91
CA SER A 59 8.10 -11.37 -20.09
C SER A 59 7.61 -9.98 -19.68
N ASP A 60 6.53 -9.91 -18.88
CA ASP A 60 5.93 -8.65 -18.45
C ASP A 60 5.13 -8.79 -17.16
N VAL A 61 4.99 -7.67 -16.45
CA VAL A 61 4.29 -7.54 -15.18
C VAL A 61 3.23 -6.44 -15.30
N LYS A 62 1.97 -6.80 -15.12
CA LYS A 62 0.79 -5.94 -15.28
C LYS A 62 0.26 -5.56 -13.91
N PHE A 63 0.18 -4.26 -13.64
CA PHE A 63 -0.35 -3.72 -12.40
C PHE A 63 -1.83 -3.37 -12.57
N TYR A 64 -2.67 -3.77 -11.61
CA TYR A 64 -4.10 -3.51 -11.59
C TYR A 64 -4.49 -2.73 -10.33
N ILE A 65 -5.37 -1.76 -10.48
CA ILE A 65 -5.99 -1.00 -9.39
C ILE A 65 -7.50 -1.00 -9.63
N ASP A 66 -8.28 -1.41 -8.63
CA ASP A 66 -9.74 -1.54 -8.72
C ASP A 66 -10.19 -2.31 -9.97
N ASP A 67 -9.56 -3.47 -10.22
CA ASP A 67 -9.76 -4.35 -11.39
C ASP A 67 -9.39 -3.74 -12.76
N VAL A 68 -8.85 -2.52 -12.78
CA VAL A 68 -8.40 -1.86 -14.01
C VAL A 68 -6.89 -1.97 -14.15
N LYS A 69 -6.41 -2.48 -15.30
CA LYS A 69 -4.99 -2.49 -15.62
C LYS A 69 -4.49 -1.04 -15.78
N VAL A 70 -3.56 -0.62 -14.93
CA VAL A 70 -3.01 0.73 -14.93
C VAL A 70 -1.65 0.82 -15.63
N PHE A 71 -0.86 -0.27 -15.61
CA PHE A 71 0.49 -0.26 -16.16
C PHE A 71 0.96 -1.65 -16.56
N THR A 72 1.97 -1.69 -17.44
CA THR A 72 2.72 -2.90 -17.78
C THR A 72 4.19 -2.55 -17.74
N ASP A 73 4.93 -3.24 -16.87
CA ASP A 73 6.38 -3.13 -16.75
C ASP A 73 7.04 -4.36 -17.36
N ASN A 74 8.14 -4.17 -18.06
CA ASN A 74 8.92 -5.24 -18.69
C ASN A 74 10.39 -5.20 -18.25
N LYS A 75 10.70 -4.44 -17.19
CA LYS A 75 12.06 -4.28 -16.70
C LYS A 75 12.12 -4.37 -15.19
N GLU A 76 12.90 -5.32 -14.69
CA GLU A 76 13.22 -5.43 -13.27
C GLU A 76 14.09 -4.25 -12.80
N PRO A 77 13.87 -3.70 -11.59
CA PRO A 77 12.82 -4.05 -10.62
C PRO A 77 11.42 -3.59 -11.07
N TYR A 78 10.42 -4.47 -10.92
CA TYR A 78 9.05 -4.24 -11.41
C TYR A 78 8.29 -3.28 -10.51
N LYS A 79 7.93 -2.12 -11.07
CA LYS A 79 7.31 -1.06 -10.28
C LYS A 79 6.39 -0.12 -11.05
N TYR A 80 5.44 0.47 -10.33
CA TYR A 80 4.54 1.47 -10.83
C TYR A 80 4.35 2.63 -9.84
N SER A 81 4.50 3.86 -10.32
CA SER A 81 4.24 5.07 -9.53
C SER A 81 2.78 5.51 -9.67
N TRP A 82 2.00 5.32 -8.61
CA TRP A 82 0.58 5.66 -8.57
C TRP A 82 0.35 6.99 -7.86
N ASN A 83 -0.28 7.96 -8.55
CA ASN A 83 -0.68 9.23 -7.95
C ASN A 83 -2.08 9.11 -7.30
N THR A 84 -2.16 9.37 -6.00
CA THR A 84 -3.40 9.28 -5.20
C THR A 84 -4.00 10.64 -4.83
N ASP A 85 -3.43 11.76 -5.27
CA ASP A 85 -3.84 13.13 -4.87
C ASP A 85 -5.28 13.47 -5.27
N ILE A 86 -5.82 12.81 -6.29
CA ILE A 86 -7.19 13.02 -6.79
C ILE A 86 -8.22 12.10 -6.12
N LEU A 87 -7.79 11.14 -5.30
CA LEU A 87 -8.66 10.13 -4.71
C LEU A 87 -9.30 10.61 -3.42
N THR A 88 -10.56 10.24 -3.21
CA THR A 88 -11.33 10.67 -2.04
C THR A 88 -10.64 10.25 -0.73
N ASP A 89 -10.53 11.16 0.24
CA ASP A 89 -10.00 10.77 1.55
C ASP A 89 -10.85 9.67 2.17
N SER A 90 -10.20 8.77 2.91
CA SER A 90 -10.83 7.62 3.57
C SER A 90 -11.41 6.54 2.63
N SER A 91 -11.22 6.63 1.31
CA SER A 91 -11.58 5.56 0.37
C SER A 91 -10.63 4.37 0.45
N TYR A 92 -11.13 3.19 0.06
CA TYR A 92 -10.33 1.98 -0.11
C TYR A 92 -10.15 1.69 -1.59
N HIS A 93 -8.97 1.18 -1.94
CA HIS A 93 -8.64 0.71 -3.29
C HIS A 93 -7.99 -0.66 -3.20
N THR A 94 -8.20 -1.50 -4.21
CA THR A 94 -7.56 -2.83 -4.31
C THR A 94 -6.45 -2.81 -5.33
N ILE A 95 -5.38 -3.55 -5.07
CA ILE A 95 -4.22 -3.69 -5.95
C ILE A 95 -3.89 -5.17 -6.09
N PHE A 96 -3.66 -5.62 -7.32
CA PHE A 96 -3.06 -6.92 -7.60
C PHE A 96 -2.17 -6.84 -8.85
N VAL A 97 -1.28 -7.81 -9.00
CA VAL A 97 -0.30 -7.88 -10.07
C VAL A 97 -0.40 -9.22 -10.78
N ILE A 98 -0.30 -9.19 -12.12
CA ILE A 98 -0.22 -10.38 -12.95
C ILE A 98 1.12 -10.37 -13.67
N ALA A 99 1.89 -11.45 -13.57
CA ALA A 99 3.12 -11.63 -14.35
C ALA A 99 2.89 -12.67 -15.45
N THR A 100 3.47 -12.45 -16.62
CA THR A 100 3.47 -13.40 -17.73
C THR A 100 4.91 -13.80 -18.03
N ASP A 101 5.19 -15.09 -18.16
CA ASP A 101 6.52 -15.61 -18.54
C ASP A 101 6.77 -15.51 -20.06
N VAL A 102 7.94 -15.96 -20.51
CA VAL A 102 8.28 -16.03 -21.96
C VAL A 102 7.50 -17.10 -22.75
N ASN A 103 6.76 -17.96 -22.06
CA ASN A 103 6.00 -19.08 -22.60
C ASN A 103 4.46 -18.88 -22.55
N ASN A 104 4.00 -17.72 -22.08
CA ASN A 104 2.62 -17.31 -21.82
C ASN A 104 1.91 -18.03 -20.66
N ASN A 105 2.64 -18.52 -19.67
CA ASN A 105 2.07 -18.87 -18.37
C ASN A 105 1.87 -17.59 -17.55
N GLU A 106 0.82 -17.56 -16.72
CA GLU A 106 0.47 -16.39 -15.92
C GLU A 106 0.51 -16.71 -14.42
N GLY A 107 1.21 -15.85 -13.68
CA GLY A 107 1.26 -15.80 -12.22
C GLY A 107 0.44 -14.64 -11.68
N TYR A 108 -0.12 -14.81 -10.49
CA TYR A 108 -1.01 -13.84 -9.85
C TYR A 108 -0.53 -13.58 -8.43
N SER A 109 -0.52 -12.31 -8.01
CA SER A 109 -0.33 -11.96 -6.60
C SER A 109 -1.61 -12.16 -5.79
N ASP A 110 -1.47 -12.16 -4.47
CA ASP A 110 -2.60 -11.81 -3.60
C ASP A 110 -3.09 -10.38 -3.89
N THR A 111 -4.36 -10.12 -3.60
CA THR A 111 -4.93 -8.77 -3.64
C THR A 111 -4.70 -8.07 -2.30
N ILE A 112 -4.10 -6.89 -2.35
CA ILE A 112 -3.98 -6.00 -1.19
C ILE A 112 -5.06 -4.92 -1.23
N SER A 113 -5.50 -4.46 -0.06
CA SER A 113 -6.35 -3.28 0.07
C SER A 113 -5.56 -2.16 0.72
N VAL A 114 -5.65 -0.94 0.19
CA VAL A 114 -5.05 0.25 0.77
C VAL A 114 -6.10 1.31 1.04
N ARG A 115 -5.85 2.16 2.03
CA ARG A 115 -6.74 3.25 2.41
C ARG A 115 -6.10 4.60 2.08
N ILE A 116 -6.84 5.47 1.42
CA ILE A 116 -6.38 6.85 1.19
C ILE A 116 -6.53 7.62 2.49
N VAL A 117 -5.41 8.14 3.02
CA VAL A 117 -5.40 8.96 4.23
C VAL A 117 -4.62 10.22 3.96
N ARG A 118 -5.35 11.29 3.63
CA ARG A 118 -4.74 12.58 3.37
C ARG A 118 -4.15 13.13 4.69
N PRO A 119 -2.93 13.67 4.68
CA PRO A 119 -2.46 14.48 5.79
C PRO A 119 -3.44 15.65 5.96
N ASP A 120 -3.64 16.09 7.19
CA ASP A 120 -4.46 17.25 7.45
C ASP A 120 -3.85 18.44 6.70
N GLN A 121 -4.63 19.05 5.80
CA GLN A 121 -4.13 20.13 4.95
C GLN A 121 -3.94 21.45 5.74
N GLY A 122 -3.81 21.39 7.07
CA GLY A 122 -3.68 22.56 7.92
C GLY A 122 -4.90 23.48 7.88
N ILE A 123 -6.11 22.93 7.77
CA ILE A 123 -7.34 23.74 7.79
C ILE A 123 -7.44 24.43 9.16
N LEU A 124 -7.46 25.77 9.14
CA LEU A 124 -7.67 26.58 10.33
C LEU A 124 -9.03 26.22 10.96
N LYS A 125 -9.02 25.46 12.05
CA LYS A 125 -10.25 25.06 12.77
C LYS A 125 -10.82 26.20 13.61
N TRP A 126 -9.94 27.02 14.17
CA TRP A 126 -10.31 28.16 15.02
C TRP A 126 -9.19 29.19 15.03
N THR A 127 -9.56 30.43 15.33
CA THR A 127 -8.63 31.51 15.65
C THR A 127 -9.14 32.27 16.85
N PHE A 128 -8.23 32.88 17.60
CA PHE A 128 -8.53 33.69 18.77
C PHE A 128 -7.70 34.96 18.74
N THR A 129 -8.36 36.12 18.83
CA THR A 129 -7.70 37.43 18.84
C THR A 129 -7.39 37.84 20.27
N MET A 130 -6.11 38.10 20.55
CA MET A 130 -5.65 38.64 21.84
C MET A 130 -5.70 40.17 21.87
N GLY A 131 -5.59 40.75 23.07
CA GLY A 131 -5.71 42.19 23.30
C GLY A 131 -4.55 43.02 22.75
N ASP A 132 -3.36 42.41 22.61
CA ASP A 132 -2.16 43.04 22.06
C ASP A 132 -1.21 41.97 21.48
N VAL A 133 -0.02 42.38 21.02
CA VAL A 133 1.02 41.53 20.41
C VAL A 133 1.37 40.33 21.31
N VAL A 134 1.56 39.18 20.67
CA VAL A 134 2.05 37.95 21.31
C VAL A 134 3.53 37.78 20.98
N ARG A 135 4.39 37.90 21.98
CA ARG A 135 5.84 37.65 21.85
C ARG A 135 6.30 36.34 22.48
N SER A 136 5.42 35.69 23.25
CA SER A 136 5.71 34.44 23.93
C SER A 136 5.50 33.23 23.02
N SER A 137 6.24 32.14 23.29
CA SER A 137 5.90 30.83 22.74
C SER A 137 4.71 30.24 23.51
N PRO A 138 3.74 29.58 22.85
CA PRO A 138 2.67 28.88 23.53
C PRO A 138 3.21 27.66 24.29
N ALA A 139 2.60 27.33 25.43
CA ALA A 139 2.86 26.10 26.19
C ALA A 139 1.56 25.31 26.38
N ILE A 140 1.64 23.97 26.39
CA ILE A 140 0.46 23.11 26.61
C ILE A 140 0.56 22.40 27.96
N GLY A 141 -0.50 22.49 28.76
CA GLY A 141 -0.65 21.79 30.03
C GLY A 141 -0.97 20.30 29.85
N SER A 142 -0.80 19.51 30.90
CA SER A 142 -1.12 18.08 30.91
C SER A 142 -2.61 17.79 30.71
N ASP A 143 -3.46 18.78 30.96
CA ASP A 143 -4.90 18.76 30.73
C ASP A 143 -5.30 19.21 29.31
N GLY A 144 -4.32 19.60 28.47
CA GLY A 144 -4.56 20.14 27.13
C GLY A 144 -4.79 21.65 27.08
N THR A 145 -4.73 22.37 28.21
CA THR A 145 -4.86 23.83 28.23
C THR A 145 -3.65 24.49 27.56
N ILE A 146 -3.88 25.39 26.59
CA ILE A 146 -2.81 26.17 25.95
C ILE A 146 -2.64 27.49 26.69
N TYR A 147 -1.42 27.78 27.14
CA TYR A 147 -1.04 29.02 27.82
C TYR A 147 -0.24 29.93 26.88
N VAL A 148 -0.63 31.19 26.80
CA VAL A 148 0.03 32.20 25.96
C VAL A 148 0.05 33.55 26.68
N GLY A 149 1.24 34.17 26.80
CA GLY A 149 1.38 35.53 27.31
C GLY A 149 1.27 36.57 26.19
N SER A 150 0.56 37.67 26.46
CA SER A 150 0.41 38.81 25.56
C SER A 150 0.95 40.10 26.19
N ASP A 151 1.35 41.05 25.35
CA ASP A 151 1.81 42.39 25.78
C ASP A 151 0.65 43.23 26.38
N ASP A 152 -0.60 42.72 26.37
CA ASP A 152 -1.78 43.34 27.02
C ASP A 152 -1.80 43.17 28.55
N TYR A 153 -0.68 42.75 29.13
CA TYR A 153 -0.47 42.44 30.55
C TYR A 153 -1.26 41.23 31.06
N LYS A 154 -1.73 40.33 30.18
CA LYS A 154 -2.44 39.10 30.58
C LYS A 154 -1.74 37.82 30.14
N LEU A 155 -1.96 36.77 30.94
CA LEU A 155 -1.72 35.38 30.57
C LEU A 155 -3.06 34.76 30.18
N TYR A 156 -3.17 34.28 28.94
CA TYR A 156 -4.35 33.59 28.44
C TYR A 156 -4.21 32.09 28.67
N ALA A 157 -5.29 31.47 29.15
CA ALA A 157 -5.46 30.02 29.23
C ALA A 157 -6.61 29.63 28.30
N ILE A 158 -6.29 28.91 27.23
CA ILE A 158 -7.23 28.49 26.19
C ILE A 158 -7.47 26.99 26.36
N TYR A 159 -8.67 26.65 26.83
CA TYR A 159 -9.10 25.26 26.97
C TYR A 159 -10.07 24.90 25.84
N GLY A 160 -9.73 23.86 25.07
CA GLY A 160 -10.63 23.28 24.08
C GLY A 160 -11.36 22.05 24.64
N SER A 161 -12.45 21.64 24.00
CA SER A 161 -13.11 20.36 24.31
C SER A 161 -12.37 19.13 23.77
N GLY A 162 -11.24 19.32 23.09
CA GLY A 162 -10.42 18.24 22.52
C GLY A 162 -9.41 17.70 23.53
N THR A 163 -9.16 16.39 23.47
CA THR A 163 -8.04 15.75 24.18
C THR A 163 -6.71 16.04 23.48
N LEU A 164 -5.58 15.87 24.20
CA LEU A 164 -4.26 15.88 23.58
C LEU A 164 -4.21 14.93 22.39
N ALA A 165 -3.61 15.37 21.28
CA ALA A 165 -3.42 14.52 20.11
C ALA A 165 -2.46 13.37 20.47
N ASN A 166 -2.89 12.14 20.20
CA ASN A 166 -2.07 10.94 20.35
C ASN A 166 -1.42 10.60 19.00
N THR A 167 -0.53 11.47 18.54
CA THR A 167 0.11 11.40 17.22
C THR A 167 1.63 11.53 17.34
N PRO A 168 2.42 10.88 16.45
CA PRO A 168 3.88 11.02 16.42
C PRO A 168 4.38 12.45 16.15
N TRP A 169 3.50 13.32 15.66
CA TRP A 169 3.71 14.73 15.37
C TRP A 169 2.56 15.58 15.93
N PRO A 170 2.77 16.83 16.38
CA PRO A 170 4.00 17.63 16.31
C PRO A 170 4.66 17.86 17.68
N MET A 171 4.56 16.93 18.64
CA MET A 171 5.24 17.09 19.92
C MET A 171 6.50 16.22 19.98
N PHE A 172 7.67 16.86 19.94
CA PHE A 172 8.88 16.26 20.50
C PHE A 172 8.60 16.01 21.99
N HIS A 173 8.72 14.75 22.42
CA HIS A 173 8.56 14.29 23.81
C HIS A 173 7.12 14.19 24.36
N HIS A 174 6.44 13.10 23.98
CA HIS A 174 5.09 12.65 24.35
C HIS A 174 4.87 12.34 25.86
N ASP A 175 5.62 12.93 26.80
CA ASP A 175 5.41 12.73 28.24
C ASP A 175 5.77 13.95 29.11
N LEU A 176 5.30 13.90 30.37
CA LEU A 176 5.51 14.94 31.40
C LEU A 176 6.99 15.15 31.78
N LYS A 177 7.91 14.32 31.26
CA LYS A 177 9.34 14.41 31.55
C LYS A 177 10.13 14.98 30.38
N HIS A 178 9.46 15.34 29.29
CA HIS A 178 10.10 15.65 28.03
C HIS A 178 11.10 14.54 27.64
N THR A 179 10.70 13.26 27.71
CA THR A 179 11.49 12.13 27.22
C THR A 179 10.83 11.50 25.98
N GLY A 180 11.56 11.44 24.87
CA GLY A 180 11.06 10.83 23.64
C GLY A 180 11.03 9.32 23.83
N ARG A 181 9.93 8.65 23.45
CA ARG A 181 9.90 7.20 23.32
C ARG A 181 10.78 6.79 22.13
N VAL A 182 12.08 6.72 22.35
CA VAL A 182 12.92 5.83 21.53
C VAL A 182 12.55 4.41 21.94
N GLY A 183 11.88 3.70 21.03
CA GLY A 183 11.64 2.26 21.17
C GLY A 183 12.95 1.57 21.51
N GLY A 184 12.90 0.68 22.50
CA GLY A 184 14.08 0.08 23.12
C GLY A 184 15.10 -0.46 22.13
N GLY A 185 16.31 0.07 22.23
CA GLY A 185 17.50 -0.41 21.52
C GLY A 185 18.72 0.27 22.11
N PHE A 186 19.47 -0.45 22.93
CA PHE A 186 20.68 -0.01 23.62
C PHE A 186 21.77 0.53 22.66
N ARG A 187 22.62 1.43 23.20
CA ARG A 187 24.01 1.84 22.79
C ARG A 187 24.12 3.21 22.12
N ARG A 188 25.04 4.12 22.48
CA ARG A 188 26.09 4.22 23.52
C ARG A 188 25.99 5.61 24.15
#